data_AF-A0A402B4Q6-F1
#
_entry.id   AF-A0A402B4Q6-F1
#
_cell.length_a   1.000
_cell.length_b   1.000
_cell.length_c   1.000
_cell.angle_alpha   90.00
_cell.angle_beta   90.00
_cell.angle_gamma   90.00
#
_symmetry.space_group_name_H-M   'P 1'
#
loop_
_entity.id
_entity.type
_entity.pdbx_description
1 polymer ?
#
loop_
_entity_poly.entity_id
_entity_poly.type
_entity_poly.pdbx_seq_one_letter_code
_entity_poly.pdbx_strand_id
1 'polypeptide(L)'
;MATTTKTSPVTEEQIDRCSRIFDMETQEPFYMVLSEADNLTEYKVQYHKDPNRPGKGYFTCTCPAGREGFIHCSGPYCKHVRWSIAAAQIHKADEKDQARARMRQEQEYHNLLKRKPYQWTEAEIRRDQRRYTARPFQLMK
;
A
#
# COMPACT_ATOMS: atom_id res chain seq x y z
N MET A 1 -14.66 34.81 -16.61
CA MET A 1 -15.05 33.56 -17.29
C MET A 1 -14.01 32.51 -16.96
N ALA A 2 -14.37 31.46 -16.22
CA ALA A 2 -13.45 30.40 -15.83
C ALA A 2 -13.41 29.34 -16.95
N THR A 3 -12.38 29.39 -17.79
CA THR A 3 -12.07 28.32 -18.75
C THR A 3 -11.65 27.08 -17.95
N THR A 4 -12.55 26.12 -17.83
CA THR A 4 -12.25 24.79 -17.30
C THR A 4 -11.45 24.01 -18.34
N THR A 5 -10.14 24.25 -18.36
CA THR A 5 -9.19 23.39 -19.08
C THR A 5 -9.26 21.99 -18.48
N LYS A 6 -9.86 21.04 -19.23
CA LYS A 6 -9.80 19.61 -18.93
C LYS A 6 -8.33 19.20 -18.82
N THR A 7 -7.87 19.03 -17.59
CA THR A 7 -6.55 18.48 -17.32
C THR A 7 -6.55 17.01 -17.71
N SER A 8 -5.68 16.63 -18.66
CA SER A 8 -5.52 15.23 -19.07
C SER A 8 -5.22 14.34 -17.86
N PRO A 9 -5.74 13.10 -17.83
CA PRO A 9 -5.43 12.14 -16.77
C PRO A 9 -3.92 11.88 -16.68
N VAL A 10 -3.43 11.63 -15.46
CA VAL A 10 -2.02 11.30 -15.21
C VAL A 10 -1.79 9.85 -15.64
N THR A 11 -0.76 9.60 -16.43
CA THR A 11 -0.40 8.24 -16.89
C THR A 11 0.43 7.49 -15.86
N GLU A 12 0.49 6.17 -15.96
CA GLU A 12 1.31 5.32 -15.08
C GLU A 12 2.80 5.71 -15.17
N GLU A 13 3.34 5.90 -16.37
CA GLU A 13 4.73 6.37 -16.59
C GLU A 13 5.04 7.72 -15.90
N GLN A 14 4.05 8.59 -15.73
CA GLN A 14 4.20 9.86 -15.01
C GLN A 14 4.21 9.65 -13.50
N ILE A 15 3.49 8.64 -13.02
CA ILE A 15 3.44 8.23 -11.62
C ILE A 15 4.75 7.54 -11.24
N ASP A 16 5.30 6.69 -12.10
CA ASP A 16 6.57 5.97 -11.87
C ASP A 16 7.77 6.91 -11.75
N ARG A 17 7.66 8.13 -12.30
CA ARG A 17 8.64 9.21 -12.11
C ARG A 17 8.58 9.86 -10.72
N CYS A 18 7.62 9.49 -9.88
CA CYS A 18 7.43 10.04 -8.55
C CYS A 18 7.88 9.02 -7.50
N SER A 19 8.88 9.40 -6.70
CA SER A 19 9.36 8.60 -5.57
C SER A 19 8.94 9.24 -4.25
N ARG A 20 8.28 8.47 -3.38
CA ARG A 20 7.94 8.90 -2.01
C ARG A 20 9.17 8.73 -1.11
N ILE A 21 9.58 9.81 -0.44
CA ILE A 21 10.71 9.82 0.49
C ILE A 21 10.23 10.31 1.85
N PHE A 22 10.75 9.71 2.91
CA PHE A 22 10.55 10.21 4.27
C PHE A 22 11.75 11.04 4.69
N ASP A 23 11.48 12.28 5.07
CA ASP A 23 12.47 13.12 5.72
C ASP A 23 12.71 12.60 7.14
N MET A 24 13.96 12.27 7.46
CA MET A 24 14.33 11.71 8.75
C MET A 24 14.26 12.73 9.89
N GLU A 25 14.41 14.02 9.57
CA GLU A 25 14.36 15.09 10.57
C GLU A 25 12.91 15.46 10.92
N THR A 26 12.09 15.67 9.90
CA THR A 26 10.69 16.11 10.08
C THR A 26 9.71 14.95 10.26
N GLN A 27 10.11 13.73 9.91
CA GLN A 27 9.25 12.54 9.80
C GLN A 27 8.06 12.73 8.86
N GLU A 28 8.10 13.75 7.99
CA GLU A 28 7.04 14.02 7.02
C GLU A 28 7.42 13.46 5.64
N PRO A 29 6.47 12.83 4.93
CA PRO A 29 6.73 12.35 3.58
C PRO A 29 6.75 13.51 2.59
N PHE A 30 7.69 13.48 1.65
CA PHE A 30 7.70 14.32 0.46
C PHE A 30 7.86 13.44 -0.78
N TYR A 31 7.63 14.02 -1.96
CA TYR A 31 7.81 13.34 -3.23
C TYR A 31 8.95 13.97 -4.00
N MET A 32 9.85 13.15 -4.53
CA MET A 32 10.79 13.56 -5.57
C MET A 32 10.22 13.16 -6.92
N VAL A 33 10.14 14.13 -7.83
CA VAL A 33 9.56 13.95 -9.16
C VAL A 33 10.62 14.24 -10.19
N LEU A 34 10.92 13.26 -11.04
CA LEU A 34 11.85 13.44 -12.15
C LEU A 34 11.24 14.33 -13.23
N SER A 35 12.05 15.23 -13.78
CA SER A 35 11.65 16.05 -14.92
C SER A 35 11.36 15.18 -16.14
N GLU A 36 10.33 15.56 -16.88
CA GLU A 36 9.94 14.86 -18.11
C GLU A 36 10.95 15.08 -19.25
N ALA A 37 11.64 16.22 -19.24
CA ALA A 37 12.59 16.59 -20.28
C ALA A 37 14.02 16.12 -19.99
N ASP A 38 14.35 15.94 -18.71
CA ASP A 38 15.71 15.61 -18.26
C ASP A 38 15.66 14.71 -17.01
N ASN A 39 16.10 13.47 -17.15
CA ASN A 39 16.09 12.49 -16.06
C ASN A 39 17.12 12.79 -14.96
N LEU A 40 17.99 13.78 -15.11
CA LEU A 40 18.91 14.22 -14.07
C LEU A 40 18.33 15.30 -13.17
N THR A 41 17.26 15.96 -13.62
CA THR A 41 16.63 17.04 -12.87
C THR A 41 15.48 16.49 -12.03
N GLU A 42 15.60 16.66 -10.71
CA GLU A 42 14.57 16.25 -9.75
C GLU A 42 13.91 17.45 -9.08
N TYR A 43 12.59 17.36 -8.88
CA TYR A 43 11.81 18.36 -8.17
C TYR A 43 11.23 17.78 -6.88
N LYS A 44 11.43 18.48 -5.76
CA LYS A 44 10.83 18.13 -4.48
C LYS A 44 9.43 18.73 -4.42
N VAL A 45 8.45 17.90 -4.08
CA VAL A 45 7.06 18.27 -3.80
C VAL A 45 6.76 17.93 -2.34
N GLN A 46 6.34 18.93 -1.58
CA GLN A 46 6.03 18.77 -0.16
C GLN A 46 4.65 19.35 0.15
N TYR A 47 3.95 18.71 1.09
CA TYR A 47 2.68 19.22 1.61
C TYR A 47 2.92 19.82 2.99
N HIS A 48 2.56 21.07 3.17
CA HIS A 48 2.64 21.76 4.47
C HIS A 48 1.24 21.91 5.04
N LYS A 49 1.06 21.46 6.28
CA LYS A 49 -0.18 21.65 7.03
C LYS A 49 -0.26 23.10 7.53
N ASP A 50 -1.45 23.69 7.46
CA ASP A 50 -1.69 25.00 8.05
C ASP A 50 -1.90 24.83 9.57
N PRO A 51 -1.02 25.40 10.42
CA PRO A 51 -1.14 25.25 11.88
C PRO A 51 -2.41 25.90 12.43
N ASN A 52 -2.96 26.89 11.72
CA ASN A 52 -4.16 27.62 12.14
C ASN A 52 -5.46 26.96 11.67
N ARG A 53 -5.37 25.99 10.75
CA ARG A 53 -6.56 25.39 10.11
C ARG A 53 -6.38 23.87 10.00
N PRO A 54 -6.84 23.12 11.01
CA PRO A 54 -6.76 21.65 11.01
C PRO A 54 -7.38 21.06 9.75
N GLY A 55 -6.65 20.15 9.10
CA GLY A 55 -7.08 19.51 7.86
C GLY A 55 -6.91 20.35 6.58
N LYS A 56 -6.42 21.60 6.69
CA LYS A 56 -6.02 22.41 5.53
C LYS A 56 -4.50 22.49 5.45
N GLY A 57 -4.02 22.81 4.25
CA GLY A 57 -2.61 22.92 3.94
C GLY A 57 -2.42 23.28 2.48
N TYR A 58 -1.16 23.33 2.06
CA TYR A 58 -0.79 23.70 0.70
C TYR A 58 0.39 22.87 0.22
N PHE A 59 0.49 22.71 -1.09
CA PHE A 59 1.61 22.04 -1.73
C PHE A 59 2.68 23.07 -2.12
N THR A 60 3.94 22.70 -1.96
CA THR A 60 5.09 23.41 -2.50
C THR A 60 5.79 22.51 -3.49
N CYS A 61 6.42 23.11 -4.51
CA CYS A 61 7.23 22.38 -5.47
C CYS A 61 8.48 23.21 -5.81
N THR A 62 9.64 22.57 -5.91
CA THR A 62 10.90 23.27 -6.21
C THR A 62 11.09 23.65 -7.68
N CYS A 63 10.17 23.25 -8.58
CA CYS A 63 10.18 23.68 -9.97
C CYS A 63 9.91 25.20 -10.12
N PRO A 64 10.27 25.84 -11.25
CA PRO A 64 10.09 27.28 -11.45
C PRO A 64 8.66 27.75 -11.16
N ALA A 65 7.67 27.07 -11.71
CA ALA A 65 6.25 27.39 -11.49
C ALA A 65 5.82 27.25 -10.02
N GLY A 66 6.44 26.35 -9.24
CA GLY A 66 6.15 26.20 -7.81
C GLY A 66 6.78 27.30 -6.97
N ARG A 67 7.98 27.76 -7.33
CA ARG A 67 8.65 28.90 -6.68
C ARG A 67 7.90 30.21 -6.90
N GLU A 68 7.24 30.34 -8.04
CA GLU A 68 6.38 31.47 -8.39
C GLU A 68 4.94 31.32 -7.85
N GLY A 69 4.68 30.36 -6.96
CA GLY A 69 3.36 30.20 -6.33
C GLY A 69 2.26 29.74 -7.29
N PHE A 70 2.62 29.02 -8.36
CA PHE A 70 1.70 28.45 -9.36
C PHE A 70 0.93 29.48 -10.19
N ILE A 71 1.34 30.75 -10.20
CA ILE A 71 0.63 31.85 -10.89
C ILE A 71 0.44 31.57 -12.39
N HIS A 72 1.39 30.87 -13.02
CA HIS A 72 1.38 30.56 -14.44
C HIS A 72 0.85 29.15 -14.78
N CYS A 73 0.33 28.42 -13.80
CA CYS A 73 -0.23 27.09 -14.03
C CYS A 73 -1.65 27.18 -14.60
N SER A 74 -1.99 26.30 -15.55
CA SER A 74 -3.35 26.19 -16.11
C SER A 74 -4.39 25.64 -15.12
N GLY A 75 -3.95 25.24 -13.93
CA GLY A 75 -4.77 24.74 -12.85
C GLY A 75 -4.19 25.16 -11.49
N PRO A 76 -4.72 24.61 -10.39
CA PRO A 76 -4.31 25.04 -9.05
C PRO A 76 -2.86 24.71 -8.71
N TYR A 77 -2.24 23.77 -9.43
CA TYR A 77 -0.90 23.27 -9.16
C TYR A 77 -0.13 22.98 -10.45
N CYS A 78 1.20 22.93 -10.34
CA CYS A 78 2.06 22.48 -11.44
C CYS A 78 1.91 20.97 -11.70
N LYS A 79 2.46 20.50 -12.83
CA LYS A 79 2.38 19.08 -13.23
C LYS A 79 2.99 18.13 -12.18
N HIS A 80 4.10 18.49 -11.56
CA HIS A 80 4.79 17.64 -10.58
C HIS A 80 3.95 17.39 -9.33
N VAL A 81 3.22 18.41 -8.85
CA VAL A 81 2.28 18.27 -7.73
C VAL A 81 1.14 17.34 -8.12
N ARG A 82 0.59 17.48 -9.33
CA ARG A 82 -0.48 16.60 -9.82
C ARG A 82 -0.04 15.14 -9.89
N TRP A 83 1.16 14.87 -10.39
CA TRP A 83 1.72 13.52 -10.46
C TRP A 83 1.97 12.95 -9.06
N SER A 84 2.54 13.76 -8.15
CA SER A 84 2.75 13.36 -6.75
C SER A 84 1.46 13.02 -6.02
N ILE A 85 0.37 13.78 -6.27
CA ILE A 85 -0.95 13.49 -5.70
C ILE A 85 -1.48 12.16 -6.23
N ALA A 86 -1.35 11.90 -7.53
CA ALA A 86 -1.77 10.62 -8.12
C ALA A 86 -0.98 9.44 -7.53
N ALA A 87 0.36 9.57 -7.44
CA ALA A 87 1.22 8.58 -6.80
C ALA A 87 0.83 8.34 -5.33
N ALA A 88 0.53 9.39 -4.57
CA ALA A 88 0.08 9.28 -3.19
C ALA A 88 -1.25 8.55 -3.04
N GLN A 89 -2.18 8.72 -3.99
CA GLN A 89 -3.46 8.03 -3.99
C GLN A 89 -3.28 6.53 -4.23
N ILE A 90 -2.42 6.14 -5.17
CA ILE A 90 -2.09 4.73 -5.45
C ILE A 90 -1.43 4.11 -4.23
N HIS A 91 -0.39 4.76 -3.67
CA HIS A 91 0.29 4.26 -2.48
C HIS A 91 -0.67 4.04 -1.30
N LYS A 92 -1.63 4.95 -1.10
CA LYS A 92 -2.64 4.83 -0.05
C LYS A 92 -3.61 3.67 -0.32
N ALA A 93 -3.94 3.41 -1.58
CA ALA A 93 -4.77 2.26 -1.94
C ALA A 93 -4.02 0.95 -1.68
N ASP A 94 -2.74 0.88 -2.08
CA ASP A 94 -1.89 -0.29 -1.87
C ASP A 94 -1.67 -0.60 -0.39
N GLU A 95 -1.37 0.42 0.44
CA GLU A 95 -1.25 0.28 1.90
C GLU A 95 -2.54 -0.31 2.50
N LYS A 96 -3.71 0.16 2.03
CA LYS A 96 -5.02 -0.30 2.50
C LYS A 96 -5.26 -1.76 2.11
N ASP A 97 -4.90 -2.16 0.89
CA ASP A 97 -5.10 -3.52 0.43
C ASP A 97 -4.10 -4.50 1.06
N GLN A 98 -2.86 -4.08 1.30
CA GLN A 98 -1.91 -4.84 2.11
C GLN A 98 -2.39 -5.02 3.55
N ALA A 99 -2.92 -3.98 4.19
CA ALA A 99 -3.48 -4.07 5.53
C ALA A 99 -4.66 -5.06 5.59
N ARG A 100 -5.54 -5.04 4.58
CA ARG A 100 -6.66 -6.01 4.45
C ARG A 100 -6.15 -7.43 4.27
N ALA A 101 -5.12 -7.64 3.47
CA ALA A 101 -4.52 -8.95 3.26
C ALA A 101 -3.90 -9.51 4.55
N ARG A 102 -3.16 -8.68 5.30
CA ARG A 102 -2.60 -9.05 6.61
C ARG A 102 -3.68 -9.45 7.61
N MET A 103 -4.73 -8.64 7.73
CA MET A 103 -5.88 -8.97 8.59
C MET A 103 -6.53 -10.30 8.22
N ARG A 104 -6.66 -10.61 6.92
CA ARG A 104 -7.20 -11.90 6.46
C ARG A 104 -6.29 -13.06 6.85
N GLN A 105 -4.98 -12.93 6.66
CA GLN A 105 -4.00 -13.96 7.04
C GLN A 105 -4.00 -14.21 8.55
N GLU A 106 -4.04 -13.16 9.36
CA GLU A 106 -4.10 -13.27 10.82
C GLU A 106 -5.38 -13.99 11.27
N GLN A 107 -6.52 -13.69 10.65
CA GLN A 107 -7.78 -14.39 10.92
C GLN A 107 -7.70 -15.88 10.56
N GLU A 108 -7.14 -16.20 9.41
CA GLU A 108 -6.96 -17.59 8.97
C GLU A 108 -6.04 -18.37 9.91
N TYR A 109 -4.89 -17.79 10.28
CA TYR A 109 -3.96 -18.38 11.24
C TYR A 109 -4.64 -18.64 12.60
N HIS A 110 -5.38 -17.66 13.09
CA HIS A 110 -6.13 -17.80 14.34
C HIS A 110 -7.24 -18.86 14.24
N ASN A 111 -7.92 -18.98 13.10
CA ASN A 111 -8.90 -20.04 12.86
C ASN A 111 -8.26 -21.43 12.83
N LEU A 112 -7.05 -21.56 12.26
CA LEU A 112 -6.28 -22.81 12.29
C LEU A 112 -5.88 -23.19 13.71
N LEU A 113 -5.43 -22.24 14.53
CA LEU A 113 -5.10 -22.50 15.94
C LEU A 113 -6.33 -22.90 16.76
N LYS A 114 -7.51 -22.33 16.46
CA LYS A 114 -8.76 -22.66 17.14
C LYS A 114 -9.36 -24.00 16.74
N ARG A 115 -9.00 -24.55 15.58
CA ARG A 115 -9.47 -25.87 15.14
C ARG A 115 -8.95 -26.91 16.13
N LYS A 116 -9.84 -27.48 16.93
CA LYS A 116 -9.51 -28.62 17.78
C LYS A 116 -9.01 -29.76 16.88
N PRO A 117 -7.90 -30.43 17.24
CA PRO A 117 -7.48 -31.62 16.51
C PRO A 117 -8.61 -32.64 16.52
N TYR A 118 -8.74 -33.39 15.43
CA TYR A 118 -9.71 -34.46 15.34
C TYR A 118 -9.50 -35.44 16.50
N GLN A 119 -10.51 -35.55 17.37
CA GLN A 119 -10.51 -36.50 18.47
C GLN A 119 -11.15 -37.78 17.97
N TRP A 120 -10.35 -38.85 17.94
CA TRP A 120 -10.84 -40.17 17.57
C TRP A 120 -11.87 -40.63 18.58
N THR A 121 -12.96 -41.21 18.10
CA THR A 121 -13.94 -41.82 19.00
C THR A 121 -13.38 -43.11 19.59
N GLU A 122 -13.84 -43.50 20.79
CA GLU A 122 -13.43 -44.78 21.39
C GLU A 122 -13.71 -45.97 20.47
N ALA A 123 -14.78 -45.92 19.68
CA ALA A 123 -15.14 -46.96 18.73
C ALA A 123 -14.13 -47.08 17.58
N GLU A 124 -13.62 -45.96 17.06
CA GLU A 124 -12.58 -45.93 16.04
C GLU A 124 -11.24 -46.42 16.59
N ILE A 125 -10.86 -45.98 17.79
CA ILE A 125 -9.66 -46.46 18.49
C ILE A 125 -9.72 -47.98 18.66
N ARG A 126 -10.84 -48.53 19.14
CA ARG A 126 -11.02 -49.99 19.30
C ARG A 126 -10.97 -50.73 17.97
N ARG A 127 -11.56 -50.17 16.92
CA ARG A 127 -11.53 -50.78 15.58
C ARG A 127 -10.10 -50.85 15.04
N ASP A 128 -9.33 -49.79 15.22
CA ASP A 128 -7.94 -49.72 14.78
C ASP A 128 -7.05 -50.68 15.60
N GLN A 129 -7.20 -50.70 16.93
CA GLN A 129 -6.53 -51.67 17.80
C GLN A 129 -6.76 -53.12 17.34
N ARG A 130 -8.00 -53.50 16.98
CA ARG A 130 -8.31 -54.86 16.47
C ARG A 130 -7.61 -55.20 15.15
N ARG A 131 -7.25 -54.22 14.32
CA ARG A 131 -6.49 -54.47 13.09
C ARG A 131 -5.04 -54.83 13.42
N TYR A 132 -4.47 -54.20 14.45
CA TYR A 132 -3.08 -54.37 14.84
C TYR A 132 -2.86 -55.40 15.96
N THR A 133 -3.91 -55.92 16.59
CA THR A 133 -3.76 -57.06 17.50
C THR A 133 -3.17 -58.24 16.73
N ALA A 134 -2.05 -58.76 17.23
CA ALA A 134 -1.33 -59.87 16.62
C ALA A 134 -2.29 -61.04 16.39
N ARG A 135 -2.46 -61.44 15.13
CA ARG A 135 -3.17 -62.67 14.82
C ARG A 135 -2.31 -63.83 15.34
N PRO A 136 -2.87 -64.73 16.17
CA PRO A 136 -2.12 -65.91 16.56
C PRO A 136 -1.76 -66.68 15.29
N PHE A 137 -0.46 -66.85 15.03
CA PHE A 137 -0.01 -67.69 13.94
C PHE A 137 -0.33 -69.15 14.30
N GLN A 138 -0.97 -69.87 13.40
CA GLN A 138 -1.22 -71.29 13.59
C GLN A 138 0.04 -72.06 13.18
N LEU A 139 0.64 -72.78 14.12
CA LEU A 139 1.63 -73.82 13.82
C LEU A 139 0.89 -74.99 13.17
N MET A 140 1.10 -75.20 11.86
CA MET A 140 0.59 -76.38 11.15
C MET A 140 1.18 -77.65 11.79
N LYS A 141 0.31 -78.62 12.12
CA LYS A 141 0.68 -79.94 12.63
C LYS A 141 1.07 -80.87 11.49
#